data_AF-A0A9E4K9E2-F1
#
_entry.id   AF-A0A9E4K9E2-F1
#
_cell.length_a   1.000
_cell.length_b   1.000
_cell.length_c   1.000
_cell.angle_alpha   90.00
_cell.angle_beta   90.00
_cell.angle_gamma   90.00
#
_symmetry.space_group_name_H-M   'P 1'
#
loop_
_entity.id
_entity.type
_entity.pdbx_description
1 polymer ?
#
loop_
_entity_poly.entity_id
_entity_poly.type
_entity_poly.pdbx_seq_one_letter_code
_entity_poly.pdbx_strand_id
1 'polypeptide(L)'
;MLEAYRQHVAERAKQGIPPLPLNAQQVADLVELLKSPPAGEEETLLDLLTNRVPPGVDDAAYVKAGFLAAVAKGEAASPLVDKAKAVELLGTMLGGYNIQPLIELMDDAELGELAAEQLKYTLLMFDAFHDVKEKADAGSANAKAVM
;
A
#
# COMPACT_ATOMS: atom_id res chain seq x y z
N MET A 1 19.31 -6.18 -2.09
CA MET A 1 18.50 -4.96 -2.31
C MET A 1 19.08 -3.72 -1.63
N LEU A 2 19.13 -3.62 -0.29
CA LEU A 2 19.50 -2.38 0.43
C LEU A 2 20.87 -1.78 0.05
N GLU A 3 21.91 -2.60 -0.02
CA GLU A 3 23.26 -2.10 -0.36
C GLU A 3 23.31 -1.51 -1.77
N ALA A 4 22.74 -2.22 -2.75
CA ALA A 4 22.63 -1.71 -4.12
C ALA A 4 21.79 -0.42 -4.18
N TYR A 5 20.72 -0.33 -3.39
CA TYR A 5 19.91 0.89 -3.29
C TYR A 5 20.71 2.06 -2.71
N ARG A 6 21.49 1.86 -1.65
CA ARG A 6 22.35 2.90 -1.05
C ARG A 6 23.42 3.39 -2.03
N GLN A 7 24.02 2.48 -2.80
CA GLN A 7 24.98 2.85 -3.84
C GLN A 7 24.33 3.73 -4.91
N HIS A 8 23.13 3.36 -5.37
CA HIS A 8 22.35 4.19 -6.31
C HIS A 8 22.00 5.57 -5.74
N VAL A 9 21.58 5.64 -4.47
CA VAL A 9 21.34 6.91 -3.78
C VAL A 9 22.59 7.79 -3.79
N ALA A 10 23.75 7.23 -3.45
CA ALA A 10 25.02 7.97 -3.45
C ALA A 10 25.43 8.44 -4.86
N GLU A 11 25.22 7.63 -5.90
CA GLU A 11 25.49 7.99 -7.30
C GLU A 11 24.60 9.11 -7.81
N ARG A 12 23.31 9.08 -7.46
CA ARG A 12 22.34 10.13 -7.81
C ARG A 12 22.59 11.42 -7.04
N ALA A 13 22.98 11.31 -5.77
CA ALA A 13 23.35 12.45 -4.93
C ALA A 13 24.56 13.23 -5.50
N LYS A 14 25.56 12.53 -6.07
CA LYS A 14 26.70 13.18 -6.77
C LYS A 14 26.27 14.04 -7.96
N GLN A 15 25.10 13.76 -8.52
CA GLN A 15 24.49 14.51 -9.62
C GLN A 15 23.46 15.55 -9.12
N GLY A 16 23.23 15.67 -7.81
CA GLY A 16 22.26 16.61 -7.23
C GLY A 16 20.80 16.24 -7.46
N ILE A 17 20.51 14.96 -7.73
CA ILE A 17 19.17 14.47 -8.09
C ILE A 17 18.71 13.33 -7.16
N PRO A 18 17.40 13.18 -6.93
CA PRO A 18 16.87 12.14 -6.04
C PRO A 18 17.08 10.73 -6.63
N PRO A 19 17.10 9.66 -5.81
CA PRO A 19 17.10 8.29 -6.33
C PRO A 19 15.87 8.02 -7.19
N LEU A 20 15.99 7.09 -8.12
CA LEU A 20 14.83 6.57 -8.86
C LEU A 20 13.87 5.84 -7.89
N PRO A 21 12.57 5.82 -8.19
CA PRO A 21 11.62 4.94 -7.50
C PRO A 21 12.04 3.47 -7.59
N LEU A 22 11.56 2.65 -6.65
CA LEU A 22 11.76 1.22 -6.66
C LEU A 22 11.02 0.59 -7.83
N ASN A 23 11.67 -0.34 -8.52
CA ASN A 23 11.03 -1.20 -9.50
C ASN A 23 10.37 -2.43 -8.83
N ALA A 24 9.61 -3.20 -9.61
CA ALA A 24 8.89 -4.37 -9.09
C ALA A 24 9.77 -5.40 -8.38
N GLN A 25 10.96 -5.70 -8.92
CA GLN A 25 11.89 -6.64 -8.27
C GLN A 25 12.40 -6.09 -6.93
N GLN A 26 12.72 -4.80 -6.86
CA GLN A 26 13.15 -4.16 -5.62
C GLN A 26 12.03 -4.14 -4.57
N VAL A 27 10.77 -3.97 -4.98
CA VAL A 27 9.62 -4.06 -4.06
C VAL A 27 9.41 -5.50 -3.60
N ALA A 28 9.57 -6.50 -4.47
CA ALA A 28 9.51 -7.91 -4.07
C ALA A 28 10.60 -8.25 -3.04
N ASP A 29 11.83 -7.81 -3.27
CA ASP A 29 12.92 -7.98 -2.30
C ASP A 29 12.64 -7.23 -0.98
N LEU A 30 12.05 -6.02 -1.06
CA LEU A 30 11.65 -5.24 0.10
C LEU A 30 10.58 -5.96 0.94
N VAL A 31 9.62 -6.62 0.29
CA VAL A 31 8.59 -7.41 0.98
C VAL A 31 9.19 -8.53 1.82
N GLU A 32 10.20 -9.24 1.31
CA GLU A 32 10.88 -10.29 2.08
C GLU A 32 11.64 -9.70 3.29
N LEU A 33 12.26 -8.52 3.13
CA LEU A 33 12.88 -7.80 4.25
C LEU A 33 11.84 -7.32 5.27
N LEU A 34 10.66 -6.87 4.83
CA LEU A 34 9.58 -6.44 5.73
C LEU A 34 9.02 -7.61 6.54
N LYS A 35 9.04 -8.84 6.02
CA LYS A 35 8.64 -10.05 6.76
C LYS A 35 9.66 -10.47 7.82
N SER A 36 10.94 -10.20 7.58
CA SER A 36 12.06 -10.57 8.45
C SER A 36 13.13 -9.45 8.49
N PRO A 37 12.85 -8.32 9.16
CA PRO A 37 13.69 -7.13 9.07
C PRO A 37 15.06 -7.35 9.72
N PRO A 38 16.16 -6.96 9.06
CA PRO A 38 17.45 -6.84 9.72
C PRO A 38 17.40 -5.79 10.83
N ALA A 39 18.06 -6.05 11.96
CA ALA A 39 18.09 -5.13 13.08
C ALA A 39 18.69 -3.77 12.68
N GLY A 40 18.01 -2.69 13.04
CA GLY A 40 18.44 -1.31 12.75
C GLY A 40 18.06 -0.80 11.35
N GLU A 41 17.36 -1.61 10.54
CA GLU A 41 16.88 -1.21 9.21
C GLU A 41 15.38 -0.87 9.19
N GLU A 42 14.67 -0.99 10.30
CA GLU A 42 13.21 -0.93 10.38
C GLU A 42 12.63 0.37 9.79
N GLU A 43 13.19 1.51 10.19
CA GLU A 43 12.79 2.82 9.70
C GLU A 43 13.07 2.98 8.21
N THR A 44 14.24 2.51 7.75
CA THR A 44 14.60 2.53 6.32
C THR A 44 13.61 1.72 5.49
N LEU A 45 13.25 0.52 5.94
CA LEU A 45 12.31 -0.35 5.22
C LEU A 45 10.93 0.29 5.12
N LEU A 46 10.46 0.93 6.20
CA LEU A 46 9.18 1.64 6.20
C LEU A 46 9.20 2.88 5.30
N ASP A 47 10.29 3.66 5.27
CA ASP A 47 10.43 4.80 4.34
C ASP A 47 10.39 4.33 2.88
N LEU A 48 11.10 3.26 2.55
CA LEU A 48 11.11 2.69 1.21
C LEU A 48 9.72 2.25 0.77
N LEU A 49 8.99 1.53 1.63
CA LEU A 49 7.63 1.06 1.34
C LEU A 49 6.67 2.24 1.18
N THR A 50 6.77 3.25 2.03
CA THR A 50 5.83 4.38 2.08
C THR A 50 6.08 5.34 0.93
N ASN A 51 7.33 5.72 0.69
CA ASN A 51 7.69 6.91 -0.10
C ASN A 51 8.44 6.61 -1.40
N ARG A 52 8.90 5.37 -1.63
CA ARG A 52 9.77 5.04 -2.78
C ARG A 52 9.15 4.10 -3.79
N VAL A 53 7.88 3.70 -3.62
CA VAL A 53 7.14 2.90 -4.60
C VAL A 53 6.22 3.81 -5.42
N PRO A 54 6.25 3.76 -6.76
CA PRO A 54 5.26 4.45 -7.59
C PRO A 54 3.82 4.11 -7.20
N PRO A 55 2.88 5.05 -7.24
CA PRO A 55 1.46 4.79 -7.05
C PRO A 55 0.81 4.24 -8.33
N GLY A 56 -0.51 4.00 -8.31
CA GLY A 56 -1.25 3.70 -9.53
C GLY A 56 -1.16 2.23 -9.97
N VAL A 57 -1.00 2.03 -11.28
CA VAL A 57 -0.97 0.73 -11.94
C VAL A 57 0.44 0.31 -12.39
N ASP A 58 1.48 0.87 -11.78
CA ASP A 58 2.87 0.45 -11.99
C ASP A 58 3.11 -0.97 -11.47
N ASP A 59 4.02 -1.73 -12.09
CA ASP A 59 4.35 -3.10 -11.67
C ASP A 59 4.85 -3.17 -10.21
N ALA A 60 5.56 -2.14 -9.74
CA ALA A 60 5.99 -2.05 -8.34
C ALA A 60 4.81 -1.76 -7.40
N ALA A 61 3.84 -0.96 -7.85
CA ALA A 61 2.59 -0.72 -7.12
C ALA A 61 1.78 -2.01 -6.99
N TYR A 62 1.74 -2.85 -8.03
CA TYR A 62 1.07 -4.15 -7.98
C TYR A 62 1.62 -5.03 -6.85
N VAL A 63 2.95 -5.16 -6.76
CA VAL A 63 3.60 -5.95 -5.71
C VAL A 63 3.32 -5.36 -4.32
N LYS A 64 3.41 -4.04 -4.17
CA LYS A 64 3.11 -3.34 -2.90
C LYS A 64 1.65 -3.57 -2.47
N ALA A 65 0.69 -3.34 -3.37
CA ALA A 65 -0.73 -3.51 -3.07
C ALA A 65 -1.06 -4.95 -2.68
N GLY A 66 -0.51 -5.94 -3.40
CA GLY A 66 -0.69 -7.36 -3.07
C GLY A 66 -0.16 -7.72 -1.69
N PHE A 67 1.03 -7.25 -1.32
CA PHE A 67 1.59 -7.46 0.02
C PHE A 67 0.74 -6.81 1.11
N LEU A 68 0.36 -5.54 0.95
CA LEU A 68 -0.43 -4.82 1.95
C LEU A 68 -1.83 -5.45 2.11
N ALA A 69 -2.47 -5.86 1.02
CA ALA A 69 -3.74 -6.56 1.07
C ALA A 69 -3.62 -7.90 1.82
N ALA A 70 -2.57 -8.68 1.57
CA ALA A 70 -2.32 -9.93 2.26
C ALA A 70 -2.07 -9.72 3.77
N VAL A 71 -1.36 -8.64 4.16
CA VAL A 71 -1.19 -8.29 5.58
C VAL A 71 -2.53 -7.91 6.22
N ALA A 72 -3.32 -7.04 5.58
CA ALA A 72 -4.63 -6.64 6.10
C ALA A 72 -5.58 -7.83 6.29
N LYS A 73 -5.57 -8.80 5.36
CA LYS A 73 -6.36 -10.04 5.41
C LYS A 73 -5.79 -11.11 6.34
N GLY A 74 -4.58 -10.93 6.88
CA GLY A 74 -3.92 -11.92 7.75
C GLY A 74 -3.33 -13.12 7.00
N GLU A 75 -3.15 -13.01 5.69
CA GLU A 75 -2.53 -14.02 4.81
C GLU A 75 -0.99 -13.89 4.79
N ALA A 76 -0.48 -12.72 5.16
CA ALA A 76 0.94 -12.44 5.36
C ALA A 76 1.15 -11.69 6.68
N ALA A 77 2.37 -11.73 7.21
CA ALA A 77 2.73 -11.03 8.44
C ALA A 77 4.03 -10.24 8.27
N SER A 78 4.10 -9.10 8.94
CA SER A 78 5.31 -8.30 9.10
C SER A 78 5.37 -7.78 10.52
N PRO A 79 6.53 -7.80 11.21
CA PRO A 79 6.68 -7.14 12.50
C PRO A 79 6.65 -5.61 12.41
N LEU A 80 6.71 -5.02 11.20
CA LEU A 80 6.75 -3.56 10.98
C LEU A 80 5.44 -2.98 10.44
N VAL A 81 4.58 -3.82 9.85
CA VAL A 81 3.32 -3.41 9.26
C VAL A 81 2.22 -4.30 9.83
N ASP A 82 1.44 -3.75 10.75
CA ASP A 82 0.21 -4.40 11.23
C ASP A 82 -0.93 -4.23 10.22
N LYS A 83 -2.08 -4.85 10.51
CA LYS A 83 -3.25 -4.81 9.64
C LYS A 83 -3.74 -3.38 9.38
N ALA A 84 -3.88 -2.57 10.43
CA ALA A 84 -4.36 -1.20 10.30
C ALA A 84 -3.40 -0.35 9.46
N LYS A 85 -2.09 -0.48 9.71
CA LYS A 85 -1.05 0.19 8.95
C LYS A 85 -1.06 -0.22 7.48
N ALA A 86 -1.36 -1.47 7.18
CA ALA A 86 -1.49 -1.94 5.81
C ALA A 86 -2.66 -1.26 5.08
N VAL A 87 -3.80 -1.08 5.75
CA VAL A 87 -4.96 -0.34 5.20
C VAL A 87 -4.62 1.12 4.98
N GLU A 88 -3.97 1.79 5.93
CA GLU A 88 -3.50 3.18 5.75
C GLU A 88 -2.58 3.31 4.52
N LEU A 89 -1.62 2.40 4.37
CA LEU A 89 -0.68 2.42 3.24
C LEU A 89 -1.34 2.11 1.90
N LEU A 90 -2.39 1.28 1.87
CA LEU A 90 -3.23 1.11 0.68
C LEU A 90 -3.93 2.43 0.32
N GLY A 91 -4.40 3.19 1.31
CA GLY A 91 -5.03 4.49 1.12
C GLY A 91 -4.13 5.54 0.45
N THR A 92 -2.81 5.45 0.61
CA THR A 92 -1.86 6.41 0.02
C THR A 92 -1.45 6.10 -1.42
N MET A 93 -1.96 5.02 -2.02
CA MET A 93 -1.53 4.56 -3.36
C MET A 93 -2.24 5.28 -4.52
N LEU A 94 -3.04 6.31 -4.22
CA LEU A 94 -3.79 7.20 -5.12
C LEU A 94 -4.93 6.55 -5.92
N GLY A 95 -4.78 5.30 -6.36
CA GLY A 95 -5.72 4.57 -7.21
C GLY A 95 -5.07 3.37 -7.89
N GLY A 96 -5.87 2.52 -8.54
CA GLY A 96 -5.40 1.31 -9.21
C GLY A 96 -5.47 0.08 -8.30
N TYR A 97 -4.34 -0.60 -8.09
CA TYR A 97 -4.32 -1.91 -7.43
C TYR A 97 -4.73 -1.90 -5.94
N ASN A 98 -4.80 -0.73 -5.31
CA ASN A 98 -5.24 -0.56 -3.93
C ASN A 98 -6.77 -0.51 -3.75
N ILE A 99 -7.54 -0.24 -4.83
CA ILE A 99 -8.97 0.05 -4.73
C ILE A 99 -9.79 -1.16 -4.32
N GLN A 100 -9.68 -2.26 -5.06
CA GLN A 100 -10.45 -3.48 -4.76
C GLN A 100 -10.14 -4.04 -3.37
N PRO A 101 -8.87 -4.13 -2.92
CA PRO A 101 -8.57 -4.48 -1.53
C PRO A 101 -9.28 -3.60 -0.49
N LEU A 102 -9.32 -2.28 -0.68
CA LEU A 102 -10.01 -1.37 0.25
C LEU A 102 -11.53 -1.58 0.23
N ILE A 103 -12.14 -1.79 -0.94
CA ILE A 103 -13.58 -2.05 -1.09
C ILE A 103 -13.99 -3.37 -0.43
N GLU A 104 -13.17 -4.42 -0.57
CA GLU A 104 -13.38 -5.71 0.09
C GLU A 104 -13.28 -5.57 1.61
N LEU A 105 -12.27 -4.84 2.10
CA LEU A 105 -12.06 -4.62 3.53
C LEU A 105 -13.17 -3.81 4.20
N MET A 106 -14.03 -3.10 3.47
CA MET A 106 -15.18 -2.38 4.04
C MET A 106 -16.16 -3.28 4.79
N ASP A 107 -16.19 -4.57 4.46
CA ASP A 107 -17.06 -5.56 5.12
C ASP A 107 -16.37 -6.23 6.32
N ASP A 108 -15.08 -5.95 6.54
CA ASP A 108 -14.32 -6.47 7.67
C ASP A 108 -14.75 -5.79 8.98
N ALA A 109 -14.94 -6.60 10.04
CA ALA A 109 -15.45 -6.12 11.32
C ALA A 109 -14.46 -5.23 12.09
N GLU A 110 -13.15 -5.38 11.85
CA GLU A 110 -12.09 -4.62 12.51
C GLU A 110 -11.62 -3.45 11.64
N LEU A 111 -11.48 -3.69 10.33
CA LEU A 111 -10.85 -2.76 9.39
C LEU A 111 -11.83 -1.96 8.54
N GLY A 112 -13.13 -2.29 8.55
CA GLY A 112 -14.09 -1.73 7.60
C GLY A 112 -14.27 -0.22 7.70
N GLU A 113 -14.27 0.34 8.91
CA GLU A 113 -14.36 1.80 9.12
C GLU A 113 -13.09 2.49 8.61
N LEU A 114 -11.91 1.92 8.88
CA LEU A 114 -10.64 2.47 8.41
C LEU A 114 -10.53 2.41 6.89
N ALA A 115 -10.94 1.30 6.26
CA ALA A 115 -10.95 1.16 4.81
C ALA A 115 -11.89 2.18 4.15
N ALA A 116 -13.07 2.40 4.74
CA ALA A 116 -13.98 3.46 4.32
C ALA A 116 -13.35 4.86 4.44
N GLU A 117 -12.67 5.16 5.55
CA GLU A 117 -11.99 6.44 5.73
C GLU A 117 -10.91 6.68 4.67
N GLN A 118 -10.13 5.66 4.31
CA GLN A 118 -9.14 5.78 3.23
C GLN A 118 -9.80 6.02 1.85
N LEU A 119 -10.93 5.35 1.58
CA LEU A 119 -11.64 5.50 0.30
C LEU A 119 -12.26 6.89 0.10
N LYS A 120 -12.64 7.61 1.16
CA LYS A 120 -13.19 8.98 1.05
C LYS A 120 -12.26 9.98 0.36
N TYR A 121 -10.95 9.77 0.46
CA TYR A 121 -9.95 10.64 -0.17
C TYR A 121 -9.45 10.11 -1.51
N THR A 122 -10.02 9.00 -1.99
CA THR A 122 -9.61 8.36 -3.23
C THR A 122 -10.43 8.88 -4.41
N LEU A 123 -9.80 9.74 -5.22
CA LEU A 123 -10.46 10.34 -6.39
C LEU A 123 -10.54 9.38 -7.59
N LEU A 124 -9.56 8.48 -7.71
CA LEU A 124 -9.38 7.61 -8.88
C LEU A 124 -10.20 6.30 -8.78
N MET A 125 -11.46 6.41 -8.33
CA MET A 125 -12.38 5.27 -8.18
C MET A 125 -12.94 4.78 -9.51
N PHE A 126 -13.18 5.69 -10.46
CA PHE A 126 -13.77 5.38 -11.78
C PHE A 126 -14.97 4.42 -11.65
N ASP A 127 -14.97 3.31 -12.39
CA ASP A 127 -16.06 2.34 -12.38
C ASP A 127 -16.20 1.59 -11.05
N ALA A 128 -15.14 1.50 -10.23
CA ALA A 128 -15.20 0.88 -8.90
C ALA A 128 -16.08 1.69 -7.91
N PHE A 129 -16.46 2.91 -8.27
CA PHE A 129 -17.54 3.63 -7.60
C PHE A 129 -18.84 2.82 -7.56
N HIS A 130 -19.15 2.08 -8.64
CA HIS A 130 -20.37 1.26 -8.70
C HIS A 130 -20.34 0.13 -7.66
N ASP A 131 -19.17 -0.45 -7.39
CA ASP A 131 -19.01 -1.49 -6.36
C ASP A 131 -19.30 -0.93 -4.95
N VAL A 132 -18.80 0.29 -4.66
CA VAL A 132 -19.12 0.99 -3.40
C VAL A 132 -20.60 1.34 -3.33
N LYS A 133 -21.17 1.84 -4.43
CA LYS A 133 -22.59 2.17 -4.50
C LYS A 133 -23.47 0.94 -4.26
N GLU A 134 -23.15 -0.19 -4.87
CA GLU A 134 -23.89 -1.45 -4.69
C GLU A 134 -23.88 -1.90 -3.24
N LYS A 135 -22.72 -1.84 -2.56
CA LYS A 135 -22.62 -2.09 -1.12
C LYS A 135 -23.45 -1.12 -0.28
N ALA A 136 -23.46 0.17 -0.65
CA ALA A 136 -24.25 1.18 0.03
C ALA A 136 -25.76 0.91 -0.11
N ASP A 137 -26.22 0.59 -1.32
CA ASP A 137 -27.61 0.22 -1.62
C ASP A 137 -28.02 -1.07 -0.88
N ALA A 138 -27.09 -2.02 -0.73
CA ALA A 138 -27.26 -3.25 0.06
C ALA A 138 -27.26 -3.02 1.58
N GLY A 139 -27.00 -1.79 2.04
CA GLY A 139 -27.16 -1.39 3.43
C GLY A 139 -25.86 -1.19 4.21
N SER A 140 -24.68 -1.36 3.62
CA SER A 140 -23.40 -1.16 4.29
C SER A 140 -23.25 0.28 4.81
N ALA A 141 -23.07 0.43 6.12
CA ALA A 141 -22.84 1.74 6.75
C ALA A 141 -21.51 2.37 6.30
N ASN A 142 -20.47 1.53 6.18
CA ASN A 142 -19.16 1.94 5.68
C ASN A 142 -19.25 2.46 4.25
N ALA A 143 -19.96 1.74 3.37
CA ALA A 143 -20.11 2.17 1.97
C ALA A 143 -20.92 3.47 1.85
N LYS A 144 -21.98 3.62 2.64
CA LYS A 144 -22.75 4.87 2.70
C LYS A 144 -21.94 6.06 3.18
N ALA A 145 -20.92 5.84 4.01
CA ALA A 145 -20.06 6.92 4.50
C ALA A 145 -19.03 7.40 3.45
N VAL A 146 -18.75 6.61 2.42
CA VAL A 146 -17.83 6.97 1.32
C VAL A 146 -18.53 7.76 0.21
N MET A 147 -19.85 7.60 0.07
CA MET A 147 -20.70 8.26 -0.93
C MET A 147 -20.98 9.73 -0.59
#